data_AF-A0A9C8E131-F1
#
_entry.id   AF-A0A9C8E131-F1
#
_cell.length_a   1.000
_cell.length_b   1.000
_cell.length_c   1.000
_cell.angle_alpha   90.00
_cell.angle_beta   90.00
_cell.angle_gamma   90.00
#
_symmetry.space_group_name_H-M   'P 1'
#
loop_
_entity.id
_entity.type
_entity.pdbx_description
1 polymer ?
#
loop_
_entity_poly.entity_id
_entity_poly.type
_entity_poly.pdbx_seq_one_letter_code
_entity_poly.pdbx_strand_id
1 'polypeptide(L)'
;MPKKLLTILFASLLIFSLVLTACAPEVVEEEPEVEEVEVTEVEESEAEEPEVEEEPMMDLSGTTVQFWHVYGEGDPRNEAMLAIVDDFNANNEYGIVVEALDQGQYSDVEDKVNAGIQSGDLPQIVQAYTSALNNWDTVDLVADLNPFVFDETYGLTEEELADIYPAVLDLGLTADGERLGWPLSQSANAMVYNYTWAQELGFDAAPTNSAELKEQLCAAAEANLTDDNPDNDGGTGMVWYPSTSNLLSFIYAFGGDLLNDDGTAYEFNTPEIKAAAMYVNELRDSGCTFETESYPN
;
A
#
# COMPACT_ATOMS: atom_id res chain seq x y z
N MET A 1 39.51 3.03 -36.47
CA MET A 1 40.93 2.89 -36.06
C MET A 1 41.09 1.62 -35.23
N PRO A 2 42.10 0.78 -35.49
CA PRO A 2 42.22 -0.51 -34.80
C PRO A 2 42.42 -0.35 -33.29
N LYS A 3 41.60 -1.09 -32.52
CA LYS A 3 41.38 -1.06 -31.06
C LYS A 3 42.62 -1.30 -30.17
N LYS A 4 43.83 -1.26 -30.72
CA LYS A 4 45.10 -1.41 -29.98
C LYS A 4 45.84 -0.08 -29.73
N LEU A 5 45.42 1.03 -30.37
CA LEU A 5 45.97 2.36 -30.08
C LEU A 5 45.20 3.14 -28.99
N LEU A 6 43.96 2.76 -28.68
CA LEU A 6 43.14 3.46 -27.68
C LEU A 6 43.50 3.07 -26.24
N THR A 7 43.99 1.84 -26.04
CA THR A 7 44.35 1.30 -24.71
C THR A 7 45.70 1.83 -24.20
N ILE A 8 46.57 2.34 -25.07
CA ILE A 8 47.88 2.93 -24.71
C ILE A 8 47.73 4.44 -24.37
N LEU A 9 46.67 5.09 -24.89
CA LEU A 9 46.36 6.49 -24.59
C LEU A 9 45.66 6.69 -23.23
N PHE A 10 45.00 5.66 -22.69
CA PHE A 10 44.33 5.70 -21.39
C PHE A 10 45.24 5.30 -20.21
N ALA A 11 46.33 4.56 -20.46
CA ALA A 11 47.29 4.16 -19.42
C ALA A 11 48.40 5.21 -19.17
N SER A 12 48.50 6.24 -20.02
CA SER A 12 49.50 7.32 -19.91
C SER A 12 48.95 8.61 -19.30
N LEU A 13 47.64 8.67 -19.01
CA LEU A 13 46.98 9.79 -18.33
C LEU A 13 46.77 9.57 -16.82
N LEU A 14 47.18 8.41 -16.30
CA LEU A 14 47.04 8.02 -14.89
C LEU A 14 48.37 8.04 -14.10
N ILE A 15 49.46 8.52 -14.71
CA ILE A 15 50.82 8.54 -14.11
C ILE A 15 51.43 9.97 -14.12
N PHE A 16 50.64 11.02 -14.41
CA PHE A 16 51.13 12.41 -14.42
C PHE A 16 50.36 13.38 -13.49
N SER A 17 49.71 12.85 -12.47
CA SER A 17 49.09 13.64 -11.38
C SER A 17 49.77 13.45 -10.01
N LEU A 18 50.91 12.74 -9.98
CA LEU A 18 51.81 12.76 -8.84
C LEU A 18 52.82 13.91 -9.02
N VAL A 19 52.95 14.72 -7.96
CA VAL A 19 53.89 15.81 -7.72
C VAL A 19 53.35 17.20 -8.08
N LEU A 20 52.69 17.86 -7.11
CA LEU A 20 53.10 19.14 -6.51
C LEU A 20 52.10 19.61 -5.43
N THR A 21 52.50 19.47 -4.16
CA THR A 21 52.46 20.47 -3.05
C THR A 21 51.13 21.09 -2.59
N ALA A 22 50.89 21.45 -1.32
CA ALA A 22 51.49 21.24 -0.01
C ALA A 22 50.60 21.98 1.03
N CYS A 23 50.84 21.74 2.32
CA CYS A 23 50.30 22.39 3.52
C CYS A 23 49.08 21.72 4.19
N ALA A 24 49.36 20.70 4.99
CA ALA A 24 48.65 20.40 6.24
C ALA A 24 49.66 20.54 7.39
N PRO A 25 49.33 21.15 8.54
CA PRO A 25 50.22 21.18 9.68
C PRO A 25 50.23 19.83 10.39
N GLU A 26 51.40 19.54 10.92
CA GLU A 26 51.88 18.32 11.56
C GLU A 26 51.17 18.08 12.91
N VAL A 27 50.64 16.87 13.11
CA VAL A 27 50.15 16.39 14.40
C VAL A 27 51.33 15.83 15.17
N VAL A 28 51.76 16.55 16.19
CA VAL A 28 52.69 16.05 17.22
C VAL A 28 51.84 15.37 18.29
N GLU A 29 52.09 14.09 18.48
CA GLU A 29 51.56 13.28 19.57
C GLU A 29 52.48 13.51 20.79
N GLU A 30 52.02 14.30 21.76
CA GLU A 30 52.54 14.33 23.12
C GLU A 30 51.39 13.96 24.07
N GLU A 31 51.57 12.89 24.84
CA GLU A 31 50.74 12.57 26.01
C GLU A 31 50.85 13.71 27.04
N PRO A 32 49.73 14.24 27.56
CA PRO A 32 49.76 14.97 28.80
C PRO A 32 49.45 14.03 29.97
N GLU A 33 50.40 14.04 30.89
CA GLU A 33 50.33 13.64 32.28
C GLU A 33 49.14 14.31 32.99
N VAL A 34 48.48 13.56 33.87
CA VAL A 34 47.33 14.00 34.66
C VAL A 34 47.81 14.98 35.73
N GLU A 35 47.45 16.25 35.62
CA GLU A 35 47.43 17.20 36.74
C GLU A 35 45.99 17.66 37.01
N GLU A 36 45.53 17.40 38.25
CA GLU A 36 44.29 17.92 38.80
C GLU A 36 44.32 19.46 38.82
N VAL A 37 43.28 20.10 38.28
CA VAL A 37 43.02 21.53 38.50
C VAL A 37 41.59 21.73 38.96
N GLU A 38 41.49 22.49 40.05
CA GLU A 38 40.31 22.87 40.82
C GLU A 38 39.09 23.29 40.00
N VAL A 39 37.93 22.82 40.49
CA VAL A 39 36.60 23.29 40.11
C VAL A 39 36.49 24.79 40.32
N THR A 40 36.27 25.53 39.23
CA THR A 40 35.69 26.87 39.27
C THR A 40 34.31 26.80 38.63
N GLU A 41 33.31 27.00 39.48
CA GLU A 41 31.89 27.09 39.16
C GLU A 41 31.69 28.29 38.21
N VAL A 42 31.31 28.01 36.96
CA VAL A 42 30.88 29.03 36.00
C VAL A 42 29.36 29.05 36.09
N GLU A 43 28.81 30.18 36.54
CA GLU A 43 27.38 30.45 36.51
C GLU A 43 26.85 30.27 35.09
N GLU A 44 25.96 29.28 34.96
CA GLU A 44 25.18 29.00 33.75
C GLU A 44 24.15 30.12 33.60
N SER A 45 24.36 31.02 32.64
CA SER A 45 23.35 31.99 32.26
C SER A 45 22.26 31.25 31.50
N GLU A 46 21.12 31.06 32.17
CA GLU A 46 19.86 30.59 31.63
C GLU A 46 19.49 31.48 30.43
N ALA A 47 19.68 30.95 29.22
CA ALA A 47 19.17 31.56 28.00
C ALA A 47 17.69 31.16 27.93
N GLU A 48 16.79 32.09 28.25
CA GLU A 48 15.36 31.95 27.99
C GLU A 48 15.16 31.59 26.51
N GLU A 49 14.67 30.38 26.25
CA GLU A 49 14.06 30.03 24.98
C GLU A 49 12.90 31.01 24.73
N PRO A 50 12.75 31.54 23.51
CA PRO A 50 11.60 32.38 23.21
C PRO A 50 10.33 31.51 23.36
N GLU A 51 9.47 31.87 24.32
CA GLU A 51 8.09 31.39 24.35
C GLU A 51 7.47 31.67 22.98
N VAL A 52 7.18 30.59 22.25
CA VAL A 52 6.32 30.65 21.08
C VAL A 52 4.95 31.05 21.60
N GLU A 53 4.54 32.30 21.36
CA GLU A 53 3.16 32.71 21.58
C GLU A 53 2.27 31.83 20.69
N GLU A 54 1.66 30.80 21.27
CA GLU A 54 0.62 30.01 20.61
C GLU A 54 -0.53 30.95 20.25
N GLU A 55 -0.66 31.26 18.96
CA GLU A 55 -1.87 31.88 18.42
C GLU A 55 -3.08 31.08 18.93
N PRO A 56 -4.12 31.74 19.48
CA PRO A 56 -5.23 31.02 20.09
C PRO A 56 -5.89 30.14 19.03
N MET A 57 -5.77 28.83 19.24
CA MET A 57 -6.39 27.80 18.42
C MET A 57 -7.87 28.14 18.19
N MET A 58 -8.32 27.99 16.95
CA MET A 58 -9.74 28.17 16.63
C MET A 58 -10.58 27.22 17.49
N ASP A 59 -11.67 27.72 18.08
CA ASP A 59 -12.61 26.88 18.82
C ASP A 59 -13.33 25.95 17.85
N LEU A 60 -12.97 24.66 17.88
CA LEU A 60 -13.54 23.61 17.04
C LEU A 60 -14.78 22.97 17.66
N SER A 61 -15.18 23.38 18.87
CA SER A 61 -16.27 22.72 19.60
C SER A 61 -17.60 22.81 18.86
N GLY A 62 -18.28 21.66 18.73
CA GLY A 62 -19.53 21.57 17.98
C GLY A 62 -19.36 21.49 16.47
N THR A 63 -18.13 21.34 15.96
CA THR A 63 -17.89 21.02 14.55
C THR A 63 -18.32 19.58 14.27
N THR A 64 -19.17 19.40 13.25
CA THR A 64 -19.57 18.07 12.77
C THR A 64 -18.84 17.73 11.47
N VAL A 65 -18.19 16.58 11.44
CA VAL A 65 -17.47 16.02 10.29
C VAL A 65 -18.25 14.81 9.80
N GLN A 66 -18.81 14.88 8.59
CA GLN A 66 -19.44 13.71 7.97
C GLN A 66 -18.40 12.81 7.33
N PHE A 67 -18.46 11.52 7.65
CA PHE A 67 -17.65 10.46 7.08
C PHE A 67 -18.54 9.47 6.32
N TRP A 68 -18.44 9.44 4.99
CA TRP A 68 -19.13 8.44 4.17
C TRP A 68 -18.27 7.19 4.00
N HIS A 69 -18.83 6.03 4.34
CA HIS A 69 -18.12 4.74 4.27
C HIS A 69 -18.94 3.65 3.56
N VAL A 70 -18.29 2.51 3.29
CA VAL A 70 -18.90 1.36 2.57
C VAL A 70 -19.23 0.16 3.46
N TYR A 71 -18.96 0.25 4.75
CA TYR A 71 -19.26 -0.85 5.68
C TYR A 71 -20.73 -0.82 6.11
N GLY A 72 -21.50 -1.79 5.64
CA GLY A 72 -22.94 -1.89 5.92
C GLY A 72 -23.30 -2.51 7.27
N GLU A 73 -24.59 -2.49 7.59
CA GLU A 73 -25.14 -3.14 8.79
C GLU A 73 -24.84 -4.65 8.79
N GLY A 74 -24.34 -5.17 9.92
CA GLY A 74 -23.96 -6.57 10.08
C GLY A 74 -22.55 -6.93 9.57
N ASP A 75 -21.81 -5.98 9.00
CA ASP A 75 -20.39 -6.13 8.71
C ASP A 75 -19.55 -5.90 9.99
N PRO A 76 -18.72 -6.85 10.44
CA PRO A 76 -17.84 -6.64 11.60
C PRO A 76 -16.90 -5.43 11.46
N ARG A 77 -16.57 -5.03 10.23
CA ARG A 77 -15.76 -3.83 9.96
C ARG A 77 -16.53 -2.55 10.30
N ASN A 78 -17.85 -2.55 10.11
CA ASN A 78 -18.69 -1.43 10.50
C ASN A 78 -18.70 -1.27 12.04
N GLU A 79 -18.86 -2.37 12.77
CA GLU A 79 -18.82 -2.36 14.25
C GLU A 79 -17.50 -1.83 14.79
N ALA A 80 -16.37 -2.29 14.22
CA ALA A 80 -15.04 -1.81 14.60
C ALA A 80 -14.83 -0.33 14.25
N MET A 81 -15.29 0.12 13.07
CA MET A 81 -15.17 1.51 12.64
C MET A 81 -16.00 2.45 13.53
N LEU A 82 -17.24 2.07 13.84
CA LEU A 82 -18.11 2.84 14.72
C LEU A 82 -17.53 2.92 16.14
N ALA A 83 -16.88 1.86 16.64
CA ALA A 83 -16.20 1.91 17.92
C ALA A 83 -15.03 2.93 17.93
N ILE A 84 -14.28 3.06 16.83
CA ILE A 84 -13.23 4.08 16.69
C ILE A 84 -13.84 5.48 16.65
N VAL A 85 -14.93 5.67 15.92
CA VAL A 85 -15.64 6.95 15.82
C VAL A 85 -16.24 7.36 17.17
N ASP A 86 -16.84 6.42 17.90
CA ASP A 86 -17.39 6.66 19.24
C ASP A 86 -16.29 7.03 20.24
N ASP A 87 -15.14 6.35 20.19
CA ASP A 87 -13.99 6.68 21.04
C ASP A 87 -13.44 8.07 20.73
N PHE A 88 -13.29 8.42 19.45
CA PHE A 88 -12.91 9.76 19.03
C PHE A 88 -13.91 10.81 19.54
N ASN A 89 -15.21 10.62 19.30
CA ASN A 89 -16.27 11.54 19.71
C ASN A 89 -16.34 11.73 21.24
N ALA A 90 -16.02 10.70 22.01
CA ALA A 90 -16.04 10.75 23.46
C ALA A 90 -14.80 11.43 24.07
N ASN A 91 -13.63 11.27 23.43
CA ASN A 91 -12.35 11.60 24.05
C ASN A 91 -11.56 12.71 23.35
N ASN A 92 -11.93 13.15 22.15
CA ASN A 92 -11.19 14.23 21.48
C ASN A 92 -11.32 15.56 22.25
N GLU A 93 -10.19 16.22 22.45
CA GLU A 93 -10.10 17.47 23.22
C GLU A 93 -10.68 18.69 22.49
N TYR A 94 -10.90 18.56 21.19
CA TYR A 94 -11.36 19.63 20.29
C TYR A 94 -12.88 19.80 20.27
N GLY A 95 -13.63 18.85 20.83
CA GLY A 95 -15.10 18.86 20.81
C GLY A 95 -15.69 18.66 19.40
N ILE A 96 -14.96 17.98 18.52
CA ILE A 96 -15.39 17.58 17.18
C ILE A 96 -16.32 16.36 17.30
N VAL A 97 -17.33 16.30 16.44
CA VAL A 97 -18.23 15.16 16.30
C VAL A 97 -18.12 14.60 14.90
N VAL A 98 -17.73 13.33 14.78
CA VAL A 98 -17.72 12.57 13.53
C VAL A 98 -19.04 11.81 13.38
N GLU A 99 -19.72 12.03 12.26
CA GLU A 99 -20.90 11.27 11.84
C GLU A 99 -20.52 10.29 10.73
N ALA A 100 -20.35 9.02 11.10
CA ALA A 100 -20.08 7.94 10.16
C ALA A 100 -21.39 7.44 9.53
N LEU A 101 -21.47 7.51 8.19
CA LEU A 101 -22.66 7.22 7.42
C LEU A 101 -22.36 6.14 6.37
N ASP A 102 -22.99 4.98 6.50
CA ASP A 102 -23.01 3.96 5.46
C ASP A 102 -23.70 4.49 4.21
N GLN A 103 -22.99 4.45 3.09
CA GLN A 103 -23.48 4.91 1.80
C GLN A 103 -23.68 3.78 0.78
N GLY A 104 -23.52 2.51 1.18
CA GLY A 104 -23.64 1.35 0.30
C GLY A 104 -22.28 0.86 -0.18
N GLN A 105 -22.20 0.37 -1.41
CA GLN A 105 -20.95 -0.13 -1.98
C GLN A 105 -20.10 1.02 -2.53
N TYR A 106 -18.84 0.73 -2.90
CA TYR A 106 -17.95 1.73 -3.50
C TYR A 106 -18.57 2.46 -4.69
N SER A 107 -19.29 1.76 -5.57
CA SER A 107 -19.99 2.40 -6.70
C SER A 107 -21.09 3.36 -6.25
N ASP A 108 -21.81 3.05 -5.17
CA ASP A 108 -22.86 3.92 -4.63
C ASP A 108 -22.28 5.19 -4.01
N VAL A 109 -21.16 5.07 -3.28
CA VAL A 109 -20.40 6.21 -2.78
C VAL A 109 -19.92 7.07 -3.94
N GLU A 110 -19.32 6.46 -4.96
CA GLU A 110 -18.78 7.18 -6.11
C GLU A 110 -19.88 7.95 -6.87
N ASP A 111 -21.02 7.32 -7.12
CA ASP A 111 -22.17 7.95 -7.77
C ASP A 111 -22.72 9.14 -6.95
N LYS A 112 -22.80 9.00 -5.62
CA LYS A 112 -23.27 10.06 -4.72
C LYS A 112 -22.30 11.24 -4.68
N VAL A 113 -20.99 10.98 -4.56
CA VAL A 113 -19.98 12.04 -4.60
C VAL A 113 -20.07 12.76 -5.95
N ASN A 114 -20.07 12.04 -7.07
CA ASN A 114 -20.16 12.63 -8.41
C ASN A 114 -21.41 13.49 -8.60
N ALA A 115 -22.56 13.07 -8.05
CA ALA A 115 -23.79 13.86 -8.08
C ALA A 115 -23.72 15.12 -7.20
N GLY A 116 -23.00 15.07 -6.08
CA GLY A 116 -22.84 16.16 -5.12
C GLY A 116 -21.82 17.22 -5.52
N ILE A 117 -20.90 16.95 -6.47
CA ILE A 117 -19.82 17.88 -6.88
C ILE A 117 -20.35 19.27 -7.21
N GLN A 118 -21.46 19.37 -7.96
CA GLN A 118 -22.00 20.67 -8.38
C GLN A 118 -22.77 21.40 -7.27
N SER A 119 -23.42 20.67 -6.36
CA SER A 119 -24.20 21.28 -5.28
C SER A 119 -23.35 21.59 -4.04
N GLY A 120 -22.21 20.92 -3.87
CA GLY A 120 -21.40 20.97 -2.66
C GLY A 120 -21.95 20.11 -1.52
N ASP A 121 -22.99 19.30 -1.77
CA ASP A 121 -23.55 18.38 -0.78
C ASP A 121 -22.65 17.13 -0.65
N LEU A 122 -21.48 17.34 -0.07
CA LEU A 122 -20.41 16.36 0.04
C LEU A 122 -20.02 16.13 1.51
N PRO A 123 -19.53 14.93 1.86
CA PRO A 123 -18.93 14.69 3.17
C PRO A 123 -17.58 15.40 3.28
N GLN A 124 -17.10 15.55 4.52
CA GLN A 124 -15.74 16.02 4.77
C GLN A 124 -14.71 14.89 4.60
N ILE A 125 -15.12 13.64 4.89
CA ILE A 125 -14.29 12.45 4.73
C ILE A 125 -15.08 11.41 3.91
N VAL A 126 -14.43 10.79 2.95
CA VAL A 126 -15.04 9.71 2.16
C VAL A 126 -14.08 8.53 2.02
N GLN A 127 -14.59 7.34 2.23
CA GLN A 127 -13.90 6.11 1.89
C GLN A 127 -14.07 5.83 0.40
N ALA A 128 -12.97 5.75 -0.35
CA ALA A 128 -13.00 5.46 -1.77
C ALA A 128 -11.75 4.70 -2.22
N TYR A 129 -11.80 4.10 -3.42
CA TYR A 129 -10.60 3.58 -4.07
C TYR A 129 -9.71 4.73 -4.53
N THR A 130 -8.40 4.50 -4.60
CA THR A 130 -7.43 5.48 -5.10
C THR A 130 -7.74 5.93 -6.52
N SER A 131 -8.33 5.07 -7.36
CA SER A 131 -8.81 5.45 -8.69
C SER A 131 -9.90 6.53 -8.67
N ALA A 132 -10.83 6.47 -7.69
CA ALA A 132 -11.86 7.49 -7.53
C ALA A 132 -11.26 8.79 -7.01
N LEU A 133 -10.35 8.73 -6.04
CA LEU A 133 -9.64 9.88 -5.51
C LEU A 133 -8.88 10.63 -6.63
N ASN A 134 -8.15 9.91 -7.48
CA ASN A 134 -7.46 10.51 -8.64
C ASN A 134 -8.43 11.19 -9.63
N ASN A 135 -9.63 10.62 -9.84
CA ASN A 135 -10.63 11.26 -10.71
C ASN A 135 -11.17 12.56 -10.09
N TRP A 136 -11.43 12.56 -8.80
CA TRP A 136 -11.94 13.72 -8.07
C TRP A 136 -10.91 14.83 -7.90
N ASP A 137 -9.64 14.47 -7.78
CA ASP A 137 -8.53 15.40 -7.78
C ASP A 137 -8.46 16.22 -9.09
N THR A 138 -8.80 15.64 -10.25
CA THR A 138 -8.82 16.37 -11.54
C THR A 138 -9.82 17.52 -11.62
N VAL A 139 -10.73 17.62 -10.64
CA VAL A 139 -11.71 18.71 -10.48
C VAL A 139 -11.54 19.43 -9.15
N ASP A 140 -10.35 19.35 -8.55
CA ASP A 140 -9.95 20.03 -7.31
C ASP A 140 -10.86 19.68 -6.10
N LEU A 141 -11.40 18.46 -6.05
CA LEU A 141 -12.31 18.04 -4.99
C LEU A 141 -11.61 17.45 -3.76
N VAL A 142 -10.47 16.79 -3.95
CA VAL A 142 -9.74 16.10 -2.88
C VAL A 142 -8.62 17.00 -2.38
N ALA A 143 -8.49 17.14 -1.06
CA ALA A 143 -7.40 17.91 -0.47
C ALA A 143 -6.11 17.07 -0.44
N ASP A 144 -4.97 17.70 -0.73
CA ASP A 144 -3.65 17.13 -0.38
C ASP A 144 -3.55 17.03 1.15
N LEU A 145 -3.30 15.81 1.65
CA LEU A 145 -3.22 15.52 3.07
C LEU A 145 -1.82 15.75 3.65
N ASN A 146 -0.78 15.92 2.83
CA ASN A 146 0.59 16.14 3.33
C ASN A 146 0.70 17.31 4.31
N PRO A 147 0.05 18.48 4.09
CA PRO A 147 0.09 19.57 5.04
C PRO A 147 -0.49 19.24 6.41
N PHE A 148 -1.43 18.28 6.50
CA PHE A 148 -2.01 17.85 7.78
C PHE A 148 -1.19 16.73 8.41
N VAL A 149 -0.71 15.77 7.60
CA VAL A 149 0.07 14.62 8.07
C VAL A 149 1.41 15.06 8.65
N PHE A 150 2.06 16.06 8.03
CA PHE A 150 3.38 16.54 8.43
C PHE A 150 3.34 17.90 9.15
N ASP A 151 2.17 18.31 9.65
CA ASP A 151 2.07 19.52 10.46
C ASP A 151 2.89 19.37 11.75
N GLU A 152 3.70 20.36 12.11
CA GLU A 152 4.59 20.28 13.28
C GLU A 152 3.83 20.25 14.61
N THR A 153 2.58 20.72 14.64
CA THR A 153 1.75 20.83 15.85
C THR A 153 0.70 19.72 15.93
N TYR A 154 0.02 19.42 14.82
CA TYR A 154 -1.13 18.49 14.78
C TYR A 154 -0.88 17.24 13.93
N GLY A 155 0.26 17.16 13.24
CA GLY A 155 0.60 16.04 12.38
C GLY A 155 1.06 14.82 13.16
N LEU A 156 1.38 13.76 12.42
CA LEU A 156 1.88 12.52 13.01
C LEU A 156 3.36 12.65 13.33
N THR A 157 3.74 12.07 14.47
CA THR A 157 5.15 11.93 14.85
C THR A 157 5.89 10.96 13.92
N GLU A 158 7.22 11.05 13.90
CA GLU A 158 8.06 10.10 13.15
C GLU A 158 7.84 8.64 13.58
N GLU A 159 7.55 8.41 14.87
CA GLU A 159 7.26 7.07 15.42
C GLU A 159 5.93 6.53 14.90
N GLU A 160 4.86 7.35 14.90
CA GLU A 160 3.55 6.96 14.37
C GLU A 160 3.59 6.70 12.86
N LEU A 161 4.36 7.49 12.12
CA LEU A 161 4.58 7.26 10.68
C LEU A 161 5.37 5.97 10.42
N ALA A 162 6.35 5.64 11.27
CA ALA A 162 7.15 4.43 11.14
C ALA A 162 6.35 3.14 11.43
N ASP A 163 5.25 3.23 12.17
CA ASP A 163 4.32 2.12 12.41
C ASP A 163 3.47 1.76 11.18
N ILE A 164 3.47 2.61 10.14
CA ILE A 164 2.74 2.39 8.90
C ILE A 164 3.67 1.81 7.84
N TYR A 165 3.23 0.73 7.18
CA TYR A 165 3.98 0.16 6.06
C TYR A 165 4.13 1.20 4.93
N PRO A 166 5.36 1.56 4.51
CA PRO A 166 5.59 2.60 3.51
C PRO A 166 4.83 2.36 2.20
N ALA A 167 4.82 1.11 1.72
CA ALA A 167 4.11 0.74 0.51
C ALA A 167 2.60 0.98 0.57
N VAL A 168 2.00 0.94 1.77
CA VAL A 168 0.56 1.23 1.96
C VAL A 168 0.32 2.73 1.98
N LEU A 169 1.24 3.48 2.60
CA LEU A 169 1.19 4.94 2.63
C LEU A 169 1.37 5.55 1.23
N ASP A 170 2.22 4.96 0.39
CA ASP A 170 2.51 5.42 -0.96
C ASP A 170 1.33 5.22 -1.94
N LEU A 171 0.37 4.33 -1.64
CA LEU A 171 -0.81 4.10 -2.51
C LEU A 171 -1.69 5.34 -2.66
N GLY A 172 -1.65 6.24 -1.67
CA GLY A 172 -2.40 7.49 -1.68
C GLY A 172 -1.68 8.64 -2.38
N LEU A 173 -0.47 8.43 -2.90
CA LEU A 173 0.33 9.49 -3.53
C LEU A 173 0.04 9.63 -5.03
N THR A 174 -0.06 10.86 -5.50
CA THR A 174 0.01 11.19 -6.92
C THR A 174 1.46 11.08 -7.42
N ALA A 175 1.65 11.07 -8.73
CA ALA A 175 2.98 11.11 -9.34
C ALA A 175 3.76 12.39 -8.95
N ASP A 176 3.05 13.46 -8.61
CA ASP A 176 3.61 14.76 -8.24
C ASP A 176 3.85 14.88 -6.72
N GLY A 177 3.48 13.85 -5.95
CA GLY A 177 3.77 13.72 -4.52
C GLY A 177 2.67 14.19 -3.58
N GLU A 178 1.51 14.61 -4.10
CA GLU A 178 0.34 14.96 -3.28
C GLU A 178 -0.30 13.71 -2.70
N ARG A 179 -0.77 13.78 -1.45
CA ARG A 179 -1.41 12.68 -0.74
C ARG A 179 -2.92 12.83 -0.78
N LEU A 180 -3.56 12.17 -1.72
CA LEU A 180 -5.02 12.22 -1.89
C LEU A 180 -5.78 11.32 -0.92
N GLY A 181 -5.11 10.36 -0.29
CA GLY A 181 -5.75 9.37 0.56
C GLY A 181 -4.90 8.95 1.74
N TRP A 182 -5.59 8.66 2.86
CA TRP A 182 -5.02 8.00 4.02
C TRP A 182 -5.48 6.53 4.07
N PRO A 183 -4.58 5.57 4.31
CA PRO A 183 -4.94 4.16 4.30
C PRO A 183 -5.82 3.80 5.51
N LEU A 184 -7.08 3.47 5.25
CA LEU A 184 -8.01 2.97 6.28
C LEU A 184 -7.85 1.47 6.54
N SER A 185 -7.68 0.69 5.47
CA SER A 185 -7.51 -0.75 5.51
C SER A 185 -6.86 -1.23 4.22
N GLN A 186 -6.06 -2.29 4.30
CA GLN A 186 -5.49 -2.96 3.14
C GLN A 186 -5.84 -4.44 3.16
N SER A 187 -6.15 -5.00 1.98
CA SER A 187 -6.31 -6.44 1.79
C SER A 187 -5.26 -6.97 0.82
N ALA A 188 -5.03 -8.28 0.89
CA ALA A 188 -4.21 -9.02 -0.05
C ALA A 188 -4.99 -10.24 -0.55
N ASN A 189 -4.82 -10.57 -1.83
CA ASN A 189 -5.35 -11.82 -2.38
C ASN A 189 -4.46 -12.99 -1.96
N ALA A 190 -5.06 -13.98 -1.31
CA ALA A 190 -4.38 -15.21 -0.92
C ALA A 190 -5.11 -16.41 -1.53
N MET A 191 -4.33 -17.44 -1.88
CA MET A 191 -4.88 -18.75 -2.22
C MET A 191 -4.84 -19.64 -0.97
N VAL A 192 -6.03 -20.04 -0.50
CA VAL A 192 -6.15 -21.01 0.59
C VAL A 192 -6.10 -22.41 0.00
N TYR A 193 -5.26 -23.28 0.56
CA TYR A 193 -4.96 -24.59 0.02
C TYR A 193 -5.10 -25.69 1.08
N ASN A 194 -5.80 -26.78 0.74
CA ASN A 194 -6.03 -27.90 1.64
C ASN A 194 -4.92 -28.94 1.52
N TYR A 195 -3.89 -28.80 2.36
CA TYR A 195 -2.72 -29.71 2.39
C TYR A 195 -3.09 -31.18 2.68
N THR A 196 -3.99 -31.41 3.63
CA THR A 196 -4.38 -32.79 3.99
C THR A 196 -5.03 -33.49 2.82
N TRP A 197 -5.95 -32.82 2.14
CA TRP A 197 -6.63 -33.41 0.99
C TRP A 197 -5.67 -33.63 -0.18
N ALA A 198 -4.76 -32.69 -0.44
CA ALA A 198 -3.73 -32.89 -1.45
C ALA A 198 -2.83 -34.12 -1.17
N GLN A 199 -2.46 -34.37 0.08
CA GLN A 199 -1.72 -35.57 0.48
C GLN A 199 -2.52 -36.86 0.24
N GLU A 200 -3.83 -36.85 0.52
CA GLU A 200 -4.72 -37.99 0.21
C GLU A 200 -4.79 -38.27 -1.30
N LEU A 201 -4.68 -37.23 -2.13
CA LEU A 201 -4.60 -37.30 -3.58
C LEU A 201 -3.19 -37.65 -4.11
N GLY A 202 -2.21 -37.79 -3.22
CA GLY A 202 -0.83 -38.19 -3.55
C GLY A 202 0.15 -37.04 -3.80
N PHE A 203 -0.18 -35.82 -3.39
CA PHE A 203 0.71 -34.66 -3.47
C PHE A 203 1.34 -34.33 -2.12
N ASP A 204 2.66 -34.44 -2.02
CA ASP A 204 3.40 -34.19 -0.77
C ASP A 204 3.70 -32.71 -0.50
N ALA A 205 3.42 -31.82 -1.45
CA ALA A 205 3.72 -30.39 -1.36
C ALA A 205 2.71 -29.54 -2.14
N ALA A 206 2.57 -28.27 -1.71
CA ALA A 206 1.84 -27.26 -2.47
C ALA A 206 2.51 -27.00 -3.83
N PRO A 207 1.74 -26.64 -4.86
CA PRO A 207 2.27 -26.40 -6.19
C PRO A 207 3.17 -25.16 -6.21
N THR A 208 4.28 -25.25 -6.91
CA THR A 208 5.28 -24.17 -7.02
C THR A 208 5.24 -23.44 -8.35
N ASN A 209 4.44 -23.94 -9.29
CA ASN A 209 4.24 -23.36 -10.61
C ASN A 209 2.84 -23.68 -11.15
N SER A 210 2.46 -23.04 -12.25
CA SER A 210 1.13 -23.18 -12.86
C SER A 210 0.82 -24.59 -13.36
N ALA A 211 1.82 -25.36 -13.82
CA ALA A 211 1.59 -26.73 -14.28
C ALA A 211 1.25 -27.66 -13.10
N GLU A 212 2.01 -27.58 -12.02
CA GLU A 212 1.73 -28.31 -10.77
C GLU A 212 0.39 -27.88 -10.17
N LEU A 213 0.09 -26.57 -10.19
CA LEU A 213 -1.19 -26.06 -9.69
C LEU A 213 -2.35 -26.68 -10.48
N LYS A 214 -2.29 -26.65 -11.81
CA LYS A 214 -3.30 -27.31 -12.65
C LYS A 214 -3.44 -28.79 -12.34
N GLU A 215 -2.33 -29.52 -12.23
CA GLU A 215 -2.34 -30.96 -11.92
C GLU A 215 -3.13 -31.25 -10.64
N GLN A 216 -2.84 -30.52 -9.57
CA GLN A 216 -3.48 -30.72 -8.28
C GLN A 216 -4.96 -30.31 -8.28
N LEU A 217 -5.31 -29.20 -8.93
CA LEU A 217 -6.70 -28.76 -9.05
C LEU A 217 -7.54 -29.74 -9.86
N CYS A 218 -6.98 -30.30 -10.94
CA CYS A 218 -7.67 -31.30 -11.75
C CYS A 218 -7.79 -32.65 -11.03
N ALA A 219 -6.78 -33.06 -10.26
CA ALA A 219 -6.88 -34.25 -9.43
C ALA A 219 -7.97 -34.12 -8.36
N ALA A 220 -8.10 -32.95 -7.73
CA ALA A 220 -9.17 -32.63 -6.80
C ALA A 220 -10.57 -32.70 -7.47
N ALA A 221 -10.70 -32.11 -8.67
CA ALA A 221 -11.93 -32.17 -9.45
C ALA A 221 -12.33 -33.61 -9.83
N GLU A 222 -11.37 -34.41 -10.30
CA GLU A 222 -11.61 -35.81 -10.66
C GLU A 222 -11.97 -36.66 -9.44
N ALA A 223 -11.34 -36.42 -8.28
CA ALA A 223 -11.61 -37.17 -7.06
C ALA A 223 -13.05 -36.99 -6.58
N ASN A 224 -13.59 -35.75 -6.63
CA ASN A 224 -15.01 -35.52 -6.35
C ASN A 224 -15.90 -36.16 -7.42
N LEU A 225 -15.60 -35.94 -8.71
CA LEU A 225 -16.40 -36.45 -9.83
C LEU A 225 -16.56 -37.98 -9.83
N THR A 226 -15.64 -38.70 -9.20
CA THR A 226 -15.60 -40.17 -9.19
C THR A 226 -15.95 -40.79 -7.84
N ASP A 227 -16.32 -39.99 -6.84
CA ASP A 227 -16.76 -40.48 -5.54
C ASP A 227 -18.26 -40.88 -5.52
N ASP A 228 -18.77 -41.28 -4.36
CA ASP A 228 -20.16 -41.71 -4.18
C ASP A 228 -21.11 -40.53 -3.81
N ASN A 229 -20.63 -39.29 -3.85
CA ASN A 229 -21.31 -38.07 -3.40
C ASN A 229 -21.46 -37.04 -4.54
N PRO A 230 -22.48 -37.19 -5.41
CA PRO A 230 -22.68 -36.30 -6.56
C PRO A 230 -22.98 -34.83 -6.19
N ASP A 231 -23.25 -34.52 -4.92
CA ASP A 231 -23.51 -33.15 -4.47
C ASP A 231 -22.23 -32.28 -4.46
N ASN A 232 -21.03 -32.88 -4.48
CA ASN A 232 -19.76 -32.16 -4.54
C ASN A 232 -19.16 -32.07 -5.96
N ASP A 233 -19.84 -32.65 -6.95
CA ASP A 233 -19.43 -32.65 -8.35
C ASP A 233 -19.37 -31.21 -8.89
N GLY A 234 -18.21 -30.83 -9.44
CA GLY A 234 -18.00 -29.49 -9.98
C GLY A 234 -17.91 -28.36 -8.95
N GLY A 235 -17.94 -28.68 -7.65
CA GLY A 235 -17.79 -27.72 -6.55
C GLY A 235 -16.35 -27.57 -6.03
N THR A 236 -15.35 -27.99 -6.80
CA THR A 236 -13.95 -28.08 -6.33
C THR A 236 -12.94 -27.70 -7.42
N GLY A 237 -11.65 -27.91 -7.14
CA GLY A 237 -10.53 -27.40 -7.91
C GLY A 237 -10.21 -25.97 -7.47
N MET A 238 -10.05 -25.05 -8.43
CA MET A 238 -9.88 -23.63 -8.09
C MET A 238 -11.26 -23.01 -7.90
N VAL A 239 -11.62 -22.73 -6.66
CA VAL A 239 -12.79 -21.90 -6.36
C VAL A 239 -12.48 -20.47 -6.79
N TRP A 240 -13.15 -20.02 -7.85
CA TRP A 240 -12.77 -18.86 -8.63
C TRP A 240 -13.88 -17.82 -8.66
N TYR A 241 -13.63 -16.69 -8.03
CA TYR A 241 -14.42 -15.48 -8.23
C TYR A 241 -13.79 -14.64 -9.36
N PRO A 242 -14.45 -14.44 -10.51
CA PRO A 242 -13.89 -13.72 -11.65
C PRO A 242 -13.88 -12.21 -11.39
N SER A 243 -12.87 -11.74 -10.65
CA SER A 243 -12.64 -10.33 -10.35
C SER A 243 -11.36 -9.80 -10.97
N THR A 244 -11.28 -8.48 -11.15
CA THR A 244 -10.08 -7.80 -11.63
C THR A 244 -8.86 -8.15 -10.78
N SER A 245 -9.01 -8.14 -9.45
CA SER A 245 -7.92 -8.44 -8.51
C SER A 245 -7.42 -9.87 -8.66
N ASN A 246 -8.32 -10.84 -8.83
CA ASN A 246 -7.94 -12.24 -8.97
C ASN A 246 -7.24 -12.51 -10.32
N LEU A 247 -7.73 -11.93 -11.41
CA LEU A 247 -7.06 -12.04 -12.71
C LEU A 247 -5.68 -11.37 -12.68
N LEU A 248 -5.58 -10.22 -12.03
CA LEU A 248 -4.33 -9.48 -11.90
C LEU A 248 -3.27 -10.27 -11.12
N SER A 249 -3.66 -10.98 -10.06
CA SER A 249 -2.76 -11.91 -9.36
C SER A 249 -2.15 -12.95 -10.30
N PHE A 250 -2.93 -13.50 -11.23
CA PHE A 250 -2.42 -14.44 -12.23
C PHE A 250 -1.54 -13.76 -13.28
N ILE A 251 -1.88 -12.56 -13.74
CA ILE A 251 -1.03 -11.80 -14.67
C ILE A 251 0.37 -11.61 -14.08
N TYR A 252 0.46 -11.15 -12.82
CA TYR A 252 1.74 -10.97 -12.12
C TYR A 252 2.48 -12.29 -11.91
N ALA A 253 1.78 -13.37 -11.56
CA ALA A 253 2.39 -14.70 -11.42
C ALA A 253 2.98 -15.24 -12.73
N PHE A 254 2.43 -14.81 -13.87
CA PHE A 254 2.95 -15.13 -15.21
C PHE A 254 3.99 -14.12 -15.71
N GLY A 255 4.40 -13.17 -14.86
CA GLY A 255 5.41 -12.15 -15.17
C GLY A 255 4.92 -11.00 -16.05
N GLY A 256 3.60 -10.85 -16.20
CA GLY A 256 3.01 -9.72 -16.93
C GLY A 256 2.87 -8.48 -16.04
N ASP A 257 2.76 -7.32 -16.69
CA ASP A 257 2.41 -6.03 -16.08
C ASP A 257 1.25 -5.42 -16.88
N LEU A 258 0.43 -4.57 -16.27
CA LEU A 258 -0.64 -3.85 -16.94
C LEU A 258 -0.14 -2.57 -17.62
N LEU A 259 1.03 -2.07 -17.23
CA LEU A 259 1.64 -0.89 -17.81
C LEU A 259 2.75 -1.27 -18.80
N ASN A 260 3.02 -0.38 -19.74
CA ASN A 260 4.24 -0.45 -20.55
C ASN A 260 5.49 -0.21 -19.68
N ASP A 261 6.68 -0.56 -20.20
CA ASP A 261 7.97 -0.40 -19.49
C ASP A 261 8.20 1.04 -18.95
N ASP A 262 7.64 2.04 -19.62
CA ASP A 262 7.76 3.46 -19.25
C ASP A 262 6.74 3.91 -18.19
N GLY A 263 5.77 3.06 -17.83
CA GLY A 263 4.72 3.37 -16.84
C GLY A 263 3.70 4.42 -17.27
N THR A 264 3.61 4.73 -18.57
CA THR A 264 2.84 5.86 -19.12
C THR A 264 1.54 5.46 -19.82
N ALA A 265 1.37 4.18 -20.13
CA ALA A 265 0.18 3.68 -20.81
C ALA A 265 -0.10 2.24 -20.41
N TYR A 266 -1.38 1.85 -20.49
CA TYR A 266 -1.78 0.47 -20.32
C TYR A 266 -1.37 -0.39 -21.52
N GLU A 267 -0.80 -1.57 -21.26
CA GLU A 267 -0.43 -2.55 -22.27
C GLU A 267 -1.01 -3.94 -21.94
N PHE A 268 -2.23 -4.20 -22.42
CA PHE A 268 -2.91 -5.47 -22.15
C PHE A 268 -2.58 -6.61 -23.15
N ASN A 269 -1.83 -6.31 -24.22
CA ASN A 269 -1.59 -7.26 -25.31
C ASN A 269 -0.17 -7.84 -25.28
N THR A 270 0.23 -8.32 -24.11
CA THR A 270 1.52 -9.00 -23.90
C THR A 270 1.37 -10.52 -23.96
N PRO A 271 2.43 -11.27 -24.34
CA PRO A 271 2.44 -12.72 -24.26
C PRO A 271 2.09 -13.26 -22.87
N GLU A 272 2.50 -12.57 -21.81
CA GLU A 272 2.34 -12.94 -20.41
C GLU A 272 0.88 -12.80 -19.96
N ILE A 273 0.23 -11.67 -20.27
CA ILE A 273 -1.21 -11.47 -19.99
C ILE A 273 -2.04 -12.51 -20.76
N LYS A 274 -1.69 -12.76 -22.02
CA LYS A 274 -2.35 -13.79 -22.82
C LYS A 274 -2.17 -15.17 -22.20
N ALA A 275 -0.99 -15.51 -21.71
CA ALA A 275 -0.72 -16.78 -21.06
C ALA A 275 -1.53 -16.94 -19.76
N ALA A 276 -1.60 -15.92 -18.91
CA ALA A 276 -2.42 -15.92 -17.69
C ALA A 276 -3.91 -16.13 -18.01
N ALA A 277 -4.44 -15.37 -18.99
CA ALA A 277 -5.84 -15.50 -19.40
C ALA A 277 -6.14 -16.88 -20.03
N MET A 278 -5.22 -17.43 -20.83
CA MET A 278 -5.36 -18.77 -21.39
C MET A 278 -5.29 -19.85 -20.31
N TYR A 279 -4.44 -19.70 -19.30
CA TYR A 279 -4.34 -20.63 -18.18
C TYR A 279 -5.64 -20.71 -17.37
N VAL A 280 -6.22 -19.57 -16.99
CA VAL A 280 -7.50 -19.54 -16.26
C VAL A 280 -8.62 -20.17 -17.10
N ASN A 281 -8.69 -19.86 -18.40
CA ASN A 281 -9.65 -20.50 -19.31
C ASN A 281 -9.42 -22.00 -19.45
N GLU A 282 -8.17 -22.45 -19.51
CA GLU A 282 -7.83 -23.86 -19.63
C GLU A 282 -8.24 -24.65 -18.38
N LEU A 283 -8.07 -24.08 -17.18
CA LEU A 283 -8.57 -24.70 -15.95
C LEU A 283 -10.09 -24.87 -16.00
N ARG A 284 -10.82 -23.84 -16.44
CA ARG A 284 -12.28 -23.89 -16.60
C ARG A 284 -12.70 -24.96 -17.60
N ASP A 285 -12.10 -24.95 -18.80
CA ASP A 285 -12.45 -25.87 -19.87
C ASP A 285 -12.09 -27.34 -19.52
N SER A 286 -11.12 -27.53 -18.62
CA SER A 286 -10.76 -28.85 -18.08
C SER A 286 -11.64 -29.31 -16.91
N GLY A 287 -12.59 -28.48 -16.45
CA GLY A 287 -13.43 -28.78 -15.28
C GLY A 287 -12.69 -28.68 -13.94
N CYS A 288 -11.52 -28.04 -13.89
CA CYS A 288 -10.66 -27.95 -12.71
C CYS A 288 -10.88 -26.65 -11.91
N THR A 289 -11.99 -25.96 -12.16
CA THR A 289 -12.40 -24.73 -11.46
C THR A 289 -13.86 -24.78 -11.11
N PHE A 290 -14.22 -24.14 -10.02
CA PHE A 290 -15.60 -23.86 -9.65
C PHE A 290 -15.80 -22.35 -9.58
N GLU A 291 -16.60 -21.79 -10.47
CA GLU A 291 -16.83 -20.34 -10.53
C GLU A 291 -17.89 -19.91 -9.50
N THR A 292 -17.64 -18.83 -8.78
CA THR A 292 -18.53 -18.25 -7.77
C THR A 292 -18.85 -16.78 -8.06
N GLU A 293 -20.02 -16.32 -7.63
CA GLU A 293 -20.44 -14.91 -7.81
C GLU A 293 -19.74 -13.94 -6.82
N SER A 294 -19.17 -14.47 -5.73
CA SER A 294 -18.42 -13.73 -4.72
C SER A 294 -17.31 -14.61 -4.14
N TYR A 295 -16.45 -14.02 -3.31
CA TYR A 295 -15.56 -14.82 -2.46
C TYR A 295 -16.41 -15.78 -1.59
N PRO A 296 -15.99 -17.05 -1.44
CA PRO A 296 -16.62 -17.98 -0.51
C PRO A 296 -16.45 -17.46 0.92
N ASN A 297 -17.55 -17.32 1.65
CA ASN A 297 -17.55 -17.03 3.09
C ASN A 297 -17.64 -18.31 3.91
#